data_AF-A0A949IV21-F1
#
_entry.id   AF-A0A949IV21-F1
#
_cell.length_a   1.000
_cell.length_b   1.000
_cell.length_c   1.000
_cell.angle_alpha   90.00
_cell.angle_beta   90.00
_cell.angle_gamma   90.00
#
_symmetry.space_group_name_H-M   'P 1'
#
loop_
_entity.id
_entity.type
_entity.pdbx_description
1 polymer ?
#
loop_
_entity_poly.entity_id
_entity_poly.type
_entity_poly.pdbx_seq_one_letter_code
_entity_poly.pdbx_strand_id
1 'polypeptide(L)'
;MPNKNDSDNNAEARHCGRSPVVALSPELVRMAQARVKECGASIDNELARLVVEEAIVALPEELDMLVDGALPISQSNVLAGALGANDLVVAGRQIDVRPLSLDQTVTIDRVLIGSPYLAHGSLVVRLCERAAGQVVAFVTPNLWLKAEAAQKDSGSPDIVLSVQPDENFALAERLVEISAGPSFKLPSISQLSDLKSALGELVNNRETLTSARQKQIFAYLSTRWEKDIETLLPLVESVPVSLSSAKVKRVVSDAALWNGKVERLAAKLSECFPAIGEVELRHRIDLAGERYGSQLTAPRYRRALLAELIALQMAAKNTVAPAQKTTLSFPLAKAQALVEKVLAGEAAVDAVKNVIGNQIAVDLALAIQKQRRNLNKLGALMVASAEELGFAYGQLALQPAYATHSQSEESGVDSVNEALTLFAASDLASESRALELEIANI
;
A
#
# COMPACT_ATOMS: atom_id res chain seq x y z
N MET A 1 -25.73 62.05 0.03
CA MET A 1 -25.43 61.01 1.02
C MET A 1 -25.90 59.68 0.46
N PRO A 2 -25.00 58.80 0.00
CA PRO A 2 -25.35 57.44 -0.38
C PRO A 2 -25.12 56.47 0.79
N ASN A 3 -26.08 55.56 0.97
CA ASN A 3 -26.05 54.49 1.96
C ASN A 3 -24.85 53.57 1.73
N LYS A 4 -24.02 53.42 2.77
CA LYS A 4 -23.24 52.21 3.03
C LYS A 4 -24.25 51.10 3.35
N ASN A 5 -24.28 50.03 2.57
CA ASN A 5 -24.65 48.66 2.99
C ASN A 5 -24.75 47.72 1.76
N ASP A 6 -23.69 47.59 0.96
CA ASP A 6 -23.61 46.61 -0.14
C ASP A 6 -22.21 45.96 -0.24
N SER A 7 -21.50 45.79 0.89
CA SER A 7 -20.14 45.19 0.88
C SER A 7 -19.99 43.85 1.59
N ASP A 8 -21.00 43.34 2.29
CA ASP A 8 -20.76 42.28 3.28
C ASP A 8 -21.31 40.88 2.92
N ASN A 9 -21.80 40.67 1.69
CA ASN A 9 -22.29 39.34 1.24
C ASN A 9 -21.34 38.58 0.30
N ASN A 10 -20.07 38.96 0.18
CA ASN A 10 -19.10 38.32 -0.73
C ASN A 10 -17.86 37.73 -0.02
N ALA A 11 -17.93 37.49 1.29
CA ALA A 11 -16.79 37.06 2.09
C ALA A 11 -16.78 35.58 2.52
N GLU A 12 -17.80 34.77 2.20
CA GLU A 12 -17.90 33.38 2.69
C GLU A 12 -17.64 32.27 1.65
N ALA A 13 -17.07 32.58 0.47
CA ALA A 13 -16.82 31.58 -0.59
C ALA A 13 -15.32 31.37 -0.93
N ARG A 14 -14.39 31.54 0.02
CA ARG A 14 -12.93 31.45 -0.27
C ARG A 14 -12.12 30.67 0.76
N HIS A 15 -12.59 29.50 1.16
CA HIS A 15 -11.79 28.54 1.94
C HIS A 15 -11.72 27.17 1.24
N CYS A 16 -11.15 27.13 0.04
CA CYS A 16 -10.70 25.90 -0.63
C CYS A 16 -9.18 25.95 -0.85
N GLY A 17 -8.40 26.20 0.20
CA GLY A 17 -7.02 26.68 0.06
C GLY A 17 -5.92 25.62 -0.10
N ARG A 18 -6.20 24.31 0.02
CA ARG A 18 -5.13 23.30 -0.02
C ARG A 18 -5.60 21.93 -0.49
N SER A 19 -4.82 21.27 -1.34
CA SER A 19 -5.02 19.86 -1.69
C SER A 19 -4.87 19.01 -0.42
N PRO A 20 -5.85 18.17 -0.08
CA PRO A 20 -5.74 17.29 1.08
C PRO A 20 -4.62 16.28 0.88
N VAL A 21 -4.01 15.86 2.00
CA VAL A 21 -3.23 14.62 2.03
C VAL A 21 -4.25 13.49 2.10
N VAL A 22 -4.24 12.63 1.10
CA VAL A 22 -5.15 11.49 0.99
C VAL A 22 -4.45 10.26 1.53
N ALA A 23 -5.12 9.54 2.43
CA ALA A 23 -4.72 8.20 2.83
C ALA A 23 -5.55 7.19 2.03
N LEU A 24 -4.88 6.30 1.32
CA LEU A 24 -5.52 5.21 0.58
C LEU A 24 -5.85 4.06 1.54
N SER A 25 -7.03 3.46 1.37
CA SER A 25 -7.38 2.25 2.11
C SER A 25 -6.48 1.08 1.71
N PRO A 26 -6.21 0.13 2.62
CA PRO A 26 -5.48 -1.10 2.27
C PRO A 26 -6.12 -1.88 1.12
N GLU A 27 -7.44 -1.79 0.93
CA GLU A 27 -8.18 -2.41 -0.16
C GLU A 27 -7.81 -1.78 -1.50
N LEU A 28 -7.80 -0.45 -1.60
CA LEU A 28 -7.41 0.27 -2.81
C LEU A 28 -5.96 0.00 -3.20
N VAL A 29 -5.05 -0.03 -2.21
CA VAL A 29 -3.64 -0.38 -2.45
C VAL A 29 -3.53 -1.82 -3.00
N ARG A 30 -4.29 -2.77 -2.46
CA ARG A 30 -4.31 -4.16 -2.96
C ARG A 30 -4.88 -4.27 -4.37
N MET A 31 -5.93 -3.50 -4.68
CA MET A 31 -6.48 -3.45 -6.05
C MET A 31 -5.47 -2.88 -7.04
N ALA A 32 -4.76 -1.81 -6.66
CA ALA A 32 -3.68 -1.24 -7.47
C ALA A 32 -2.57 -2.28 -7.74
N GLN A 33 -2.16 -3.02 -6.71
CA GLN A 33 -1.17 -4.09 -6.84
C GLN A 33 -1.65 -5.22 -7.76
N ALA A 34 -2.91 -5.66 -7.62
CA ALA A 34 -3.49 -6.70 -8.45
C ALA A 34 -3.54 -6.27 -9.93
N ARG A 35 -4.02 -5.06 -10.19
CA ARG A 35 -4.06 -4.49 -11.54
C ARG A 35 -2.67 -4.39 -12.17
N VAL A 36 -1.69 -3.85 -11.42
CA VAL A 36 -0.30 -3.75 -11.86
C VAL A 36 0.31 -5.11 -12.16
N LYS A 37 -0.05 -6.16 -11.41
CA LYS A 37 0.39 -7.54 -11.69
C LYS A 37 -0.19 -8.08 -13.00
N GLU A 38 -1.42 -7.72 -13.32
CA GLU A 38 -2.10 -8.15 -14.55
C GLU A 38 -1.63 -7.39 -15.80
N CYS A 39 -1.49 -6.07 -15.71
CA CYS A 39 -1.18 -5.22 -16.86
C CYS A 39 0.29 -4.83 -16.99
N GLY A 40 1.09 -4.98 -15.93
CA GLY A 40 2.50 -4.61 -15.90
C GLY A 40 2.77 -3.10 -15.93
N ALA A 41 1.80 -2.28 -15.51
CA ALA A 41 1.94 -0.82 -15.34
C ALA A 41 2.79 -0.47 -14.11
N SER A 42 3.09 0.82 -13.92
CA SER A 42 3.79 1.30 -12.72
C SER A 42 2.85 1.38 -11.53
N ILE A 43 3.26 0.79 -10.39
CA ILE A 43 2.52 0.93 -9.13
C ILE A 43 2.42 2.37 -8.66
N ASP A 44 3.46 3.18 -8.87
CA ASP A 44 3.44 4.58 -8.46
C ASP A 44 2.48 5.40 -9.32
N ASN A 45 2.32 5.06 -10.59
CA ASN A 45 1.29 5.68 -11.46
C ASN A 45 -0.12 5.35 -10.94
N GLU A 46 -0.39 4.07 -10.68
CA GLU A 46 -1.71 3.64 -10.24
C GLU A 46 -2.08 4.22 -8.86
N LEU A 47 -1.14 4.24 -7.91
CA LEU A 47 -1.34 4.86 -6.61
C LEU A 47 -1.55 6.39 -6.74
N ALA A 48 -0.79 7.06 -7.60
CA ALA A 48 -0.99 8.49 -7.86
C ALA A 48 -2.39 8.78 -8.44
N ARG A 49 -2.86 7.94 -9.37
CA ARG A 49 -4.21 8.04 -9.94
C ARG A 49 -5.28 7.89 -8.86
N LEU A 50 -5.19 6.89 -8.01
CA LEU A 50 -6.10 6.67 -6.89
C LEU A 50 -6.08 7.83 -5.88
N VAL A 51 -4.91 8.39 -5.58
CA VAL A 51 -4.80 9.58 -4.72
C VAL A 51 -5.57 10.78 -5.30
N VAL A 52 -5.47 11.01 -6.61
CA VAL A 52 -6.22 12.10 -7.26
C VAL A 52 -7.71 11.81 -7.27
N GLU A 53 -8.11 10.57 -7.58
CA GLU A 53 -9.50 10.12 -7.59
C GLU A 53 -10.17 10.37 -6.24
N GLU A 54 -9.57 9.88 -5.16
CA GLU A 54 -10.03 10.10 -3.78
C GLU A 54 -10.00 11.59 -3.37
N ALA A 55 -8.97 12.33 -3.80
CA ALA A 55 -8.90 13.77 -3.53
C ALA A 55 -10.05 14.54 -4.18
N ILE A 56 -10.51 14.12 -5.36
CA ILE A 56 -11.64 14.72 -6.07
C ILE A 56 -12.96 14.34 -5.42
N VAL A 57 -13.13 13.06 -5.05
CA VAL A 57 -14.33 12.59 -4.35
C VAL A 57 -14.53 13.32 -3.01
N ALA A 58 -13.44 13.73 -2.35
CA ALA A 58 -13.48 14.50 -1.12
C ALA A 58 -13.76 16.02 -1.31
N LEU A 59 -13.87 16.51 -2.55
CA LEU A 59 -14.18 17.91 -2.81
C LEU A 59 -15.66 18.23 -2.51
N PRO A 60 -15.99 19.50 -2.21
CA PRO A 60 -17.37 19.93 -2.02
C PRO A 60 -18.24 19.61 -3.25
N GLU A 61 -19.43 19.05 -3.02
CA GLU A 61 -20.38 18.66 -4.06
C GLU A 61 -20.78 19.84 -4.96
N GLU A 62 -20.75 21.06 -4.44
CA GLU A 62 -21.11 22.28 -5.16
C GLU A 62 -20.19 22.59 -6.35
N LEU A 63 -19.01 21.95 -6.42
CA LEU A 63 -18.07 22.10 -7.53
C LEU A 63 -18.43 21.23 -8.75
N ASP A 64 -19.37 20.29 -8.62
CA ASP A 64 -19.83 19.38 -9.70
C ASP A 64 -18.66 18.64 -10.40
N MET A 65 -17.65 18.24 -9.64
CA MET A 65 -16.46 17.55 -10.14
C MET A 65 -16.69 16.03 -10.16
N LEU A 66 -17.49 15.58 -11.12
CA LEU A 66 -17.77 14.15 -11.29
C LEU A 66 -16.59 13.44 -11.99
N VAL A 67 -16.14 12.34 -11.40
CA VAL A 67 -15.16 11.43 -12.01
C VAL A 67 -15.90 10.36 -12.81
N ASP A 68 -15.61 10.27 -14.10
CA ASP A 68 -16.08 9.17 -14.95
C ASP A 68 -15.06 8.04 -14.90
N GLY A 69 -15.46 6.92 -14.28
CA GLY A 69 -14.61 5.76 -14.14
C GLY A 69 -14.44 4.96 -15.43
N ALA A 70 -15.35 5.07 -16.40
CA ALA A 70 -15.44 4.24 -17.61
C ALA A 70 -14.67 4.82 -18.81
N LEU A 71 -14.57 6.14 -18.91
CA LEU A 71 -13.95 6.82 -20.03
C LEU A 71 -12.40 6.93 -20.05
N PRO A 72 -11.64 6.83 -18.95
CA PRO A 72 -10.19 7.01 -18.98
C PRO A 72 -9.48 6.05 -19.95
N ILE A 73 -8.44 6.51 -20.63
CA ILE A 73 -7.62 5.66 -21.53
C ILE A 73 -6.84 4.63 -20.72
N SER A 74 -6.46 5.00 -19.51
CA SER A 74 -5.79 4.14 -18.53
C SER A 74 -6.61 2.90 -18.19
N GLN A 75 -7.93 2.86 -18.44
CA GLN A 75 -8.71 1.63 -18.31
C GLN A 75 -8.13 0.46 -19.13
N SER A 76 -7.52 0.76 -20.28
CA SER A 76 -6.86 -0.26 -21.06
C SER A 76 -5.57 -0.72 -20.37
N ASN A 77 -5.52 -2.00 -20.01
CA ASN A 77 -4.34 -2.64 -19.45
C ASN A 77 -3.17 -2.61 -20.43
N VAL A 78 -3.45 -2.75 -21.74
CA VAL A 78 -2.43 -2.68 -22.78
C VAL A 78 -1.81 -1.29 -22.85
N LEU A 79 -2.60 -0.22 -22.89
CA LEU A 79 -2.07 1.15 -22.99
C LEU A 79 -1.42 1.63 -21.68
N ALA A 80 -1.99 1.27 -20.53
CA ALA A 80 -1.40 1.55 -19.23
C ALA A 80 -0.04 0.84 -19.06
N GLY A 81 0.05 -0.43 -19.46
CA GLY A 81 1.27 -1.23 -19.36
C GLY A 81 2.35 -0.91 -20.39
N ALA A 82 1.97 -0.59 -21.63
CA ALA A 82 2.91 -0.37 -22.73
C ALA A 82 3.37 1.09 -22.87
N LEU A 83 2.47 2.05 -22.66
CA LEU A 83 2.73 3.48 -22.86
C LEU A 83 2.69 4.28 -21.56
N GLY A 84 2.36 3.64 -20.44
CA GLY A 84 2.23 4.33 -19.16
C GLY A 84 1.06 5.33 -19.13
N ALA A 85 -0.03 5.06 -19.87
CA ALA A 85 -1.26 5.83 -19.77
C ALA A 85 -1.81 5.75 -18.33
N ASN A 86 -2.07 6.90 -17.72
CA ASN A 86 -2.45 7.06 -16.33
C ASN A 86 -3.28 8.35 -16.15
N ASP A 87 -4.54 8.31 -16.53
CA ASP A 87 -5.45 9.45 -16.55
C ASP A 87 -6.75 9.19 -15.78
N LEU A 88 -7.45 10.29 -15.51
CA LEU A 88 -8.83 10.33 -15.03
C LEU A 88 -9.66 11.21 -15.96
N VAL A 89 -10.96 10.97 -16.03
CA VAL A 89 -11.90 11.86 -16.72
C VAL A 89 -12.73 12.57 -15.67
N VAL A 90 -12.59 13.89 -15.57
CA VAL A 90 -13.24 14.73 -14.56
C VAL A 90 -14.06 15.79 -15.27
N ALA A 91 -15.38 15.84 -15.03
CA ALA A 91 -16.30 16.74 -15.71
C ALA A 91 -16.12 16.73 -17.26
N GLY A 92 -15.97 15.54 -17.84
CA GLY A 92 -15.73 15.34 -19.28
C GLY A 92 -14.35 15.79 -19.79
N ARG A 93 -13.40 16.09 -18.89
CA ARG A 93 -12.01 16.43 -19.25
C ARG A 93 -11.06 15.32 -18.87
N GLN A 94 -10.26 14.89 -19.83
CA GLN A 94 -9.23 13.87 -19.62
C GLN A 94 -7.97 14.52 -19.05
N ILE A 95 -7.59 14.15 -17.83
CA ILE A 95 -6.45 14.72 -17.10
C ILE A 95 -5.46 13.61 -16.78
N ASP A 96 -4.22 13.78 -17.23
CA ASP A 96 -3.13 12.85 -16.92
C ASP A 96 -2.66 13.02 -15.47
N VAL A 97 -2.16 11.94 -14.86
CA VAL A 97 -1.68 11.92 -13.48
C VAL A 97 -0.28 11.32 -13.45
N ARG A 98 0.67 11.99 -12.79
CA ARG A 98 2.06 11.53 -12.70
C ARG A 98 2.58 11.57 -11.27
N PRO A 99 3.26 10.50 -10.80
CA PRO A 99 3.97 10.53 -9.54
C PRO A 99 5.22 11.42 -9.66
N LEU A 100 5.50 12.19 -8.61
CA LEU A 100 6.73 12.94 -8.45
C LEU A 100 7.82 12.00 -7.90
N SER A 101 8.94 11.91 -8.59
CA SER A 101 10.12 11.17 -8.11
C SER A 101 10.77 11.86 -6.91
N LEU A 102 11.68 11.14 -6.24
CA LEU A 102 12.47 11.70 -5.13
C LEU A 102 13.36 12.86 -5.57
N ASP A 103 13.79 12.84 -6.82
CA ASP A 103 14.60 13.82 -7.52
C ASP A 103 13.78 14.99 -8.09
N GLN A 104 12.50 15.11 -7.70
CA GLN A 104 11.58 16.18 -8.12
C GLN A 104 11.40 16.23 -9.64
N THR A 105 11.37 15.06 -10.27
CA THR A 105 11.11 14.89 -11.69
C THR A 105 9.82 14.12 -11.92
N VAL A 106 9.19 14.37 -13.05
CA VAL A 106 8.09 13.58 -13.58
C VAL A 106 8.49 13.06 -14.95
N THR A 107 8.08 11.82 -15.25
CA THR A 107 8.43 11.14 -16.49
C THR A 107 7.17 10.75 -17.24
N ILE A 108 7.17 10.98 -18.55
CA ILE A 108 6.09 10.57 -19.44
C ILE A 108 6.63 10.01 -20.74
N ASP A 109 5.90 9.07 -21.32
CA ASP A 109 6.20 8.56 -22.64
C ASP A 109 6.00 9.66 -23.70
N ARG A 110 7.00 9.85 -24.55
CA ARG A 110 7.02 10.85 -25.64
C ARG A 110 5.81 10.72 -26.58
N VAL A 111 5.24 9.53 -26.74
CA VAL A 111 4.07 9.29 -27.61
C VAL A 111 2.82 10.00 -27.13
N LEU A 112 2.71 10.22 -25.82
CA LEU A 112 1.56 10.90 -25.22
C LEU A 112 1.61 12.42 -25.46
N ILE A 113 2.82 12.97 -25.66
CA ILE A 113 3.04 14.42 -25.80
C ILE A 113 2.55 14.93 -27.15
N GLY A 114 1.72 15.98 -27.11
CA GLY A 114 1.10 16.59 -28.30
C GLY A 114 -0.12 15.83 -28.83
N SER A 115 -0.66 14.90 -28.05
CA SER A 115 -1.89 14.17 -28.35
C SER A 115 -3.10 14.71 -27.56
N PRO A 116 -4.35 14.39 -27.93
CA PRO A 116 -5.55 14.73 -27.16
C PRO A 116 -5.49 14.32 -25.70
N TYR A 117 -4.82 13.22 -25.39
CA TYR A 117 -4.66 12.69 -24.04
C TYR A 117 -4.02 13.70 -23.06
N LEU A 118 -3.08 14.55 -23.53
CA LEU A 118 -2.46 15.60 -22.71
C LEU A 118 -3.05 16.98 -22.93
N ALA A 119 -4.21 17.11 -23.58
CA ALA A 119 -4.80 18.42 -23.90
C ALA A 119 -5.10 19.26 -22.66
N HIS A 120 -5.40 18.62 -21.52
CA HIS A 120 -5.70 19.27 -20.25
C HIS A 120 -4.56 19.21 -19.24
N GLY A 121 -3.37 18.77 -19.66
CA GLY A 121 -2.17 18.71 -18.82
C GLY A 121 -2.12 17.52 -17.87
N SER A 122 -1.19 17.58 -16.92
CA SER A 122 -0.94 16.51 -15.95
C SER A 122 -0.96 17.04 -14.52
N LEU A 123 -1.71 16.38 -13.63
CA LEU A 123 -1.60 16.54 -12.19
C LEU A 123 -0.39 15.75 -11.67
N VAL A 124 0.34 16.35 -10.73
CA VAL A 124 1.56 15.76 -10.16
C VAL A 124 1.32 15.41 -8.70
N VAL A 125 1.60 14.16 -8.35
CA VAL A 125 1.31 13.61 -7.02
C VAL A 125 2.60 13.24 -6.32
N ARG A 126 2.78 13.76 -5.11
CA ARG A 126 3.80 13.26 -4.18
C ARG A 126 3.22 12.09 -3.40
N LEU A 127 3.81 10.92 -3.52
CA LEU A 127 3.43 9.74 -2.74
C LEU A 127 4.21 9.71 -1.42
N CYS A 128 3.50 9.41 -0.33
CA CYS A 128 4.06 9.21 1.01
C CYS A 128 3.82 7.75 1.42
N GLU A 129 4.89 6.95 1.49
CA GLU A 129 4.87 5.58 2.04
C GLU A 129 3.78 4.63 1.46
N ARG A 130 3.59 4.60 0.13
CA ARG A 130 2.68 3.70 -0.64
C ARG A 130 1.20 3.66 -0.23
N ALA A 131 0.79 4.32 0.84
CA ALA A 131 -0.57 4.34 1.36
C ALA A 131 -1.11 5.76 1.56
N ALA A 132 -0.35 6.79 1.17
CA ALA A 132 -0.82 8.16 1.17
C ALA A 132 -0.20 8.96 0.03
N GLY A 133 -0.80 10.11 -0.30
CA GLY A 133 -0.22 11.05 -1.24
C GLY A 133 -0.94 12.39 -1.24
N GLN A 134 -0.38 13.33 -1.99
CA GLN A 134 -0.92 14.68 -2.14
C GLN A 134 -0.66 15.19 -3.56
N VAL A 135 -1.64 15.89 -4.14
CA VAL A 135 -1.43 16.64 -5.38
C VAL A 135 -0.63 17.90 -5.07
N VAL A 136 0.53 18.05 -5.69
CA VAL A 136 1.51 19.09 -5.35
C VAL A 136 1.86 20.00 -6.53
N ALA A 137 1.48 19.67 -7.76
CA ALA A 137 1.75 20.52 -8.91
C ALA A 137 0.85 20.17 -10.09
N PHE A 138 0.89 21.05 -11.10
CA PHE A 138 0.23 20.85 -12.38
C PHE A 138 1.19 21.20 -13.52
N VAL A 139 1.32 20.30 -14.49
CA VAL A 139 2.13 20.47 -15.68
C VAL A 139 1.22 20.78 -16.86
N THR A 140 1.35 21.99 -17.41
CA THR A 140 0.58 22.40 -18.59
C THR A 140 1.03 21.64 -19.85
N PRO A 141 0.15 21.49 -20.86
CA PRO A 141 0.53 20.86 -22.13
C PRO A 141 1.76 21.50 -22.79
N ASN A 142 1.88 22.83 -22.68
CA ASN A 142 3.00 23.59 -23.22
C ASN A 142 4.34 23.27 -22.55
N LEU A 143 4.35 22.93 -21.25
CA LEU A 143 5.57 22.53 -20.56
C LEU A 143 6.08 21.18 -21.07
N TRP A 144 5.17 20.24 -21.34
CA TRP A 144 5.53 18.96 -21.96
C TRP A 144 6.11 19.14 -23.36
N LEU A 145 5.48 19.96 -24.20
CA LEU A 145 5.98 20.27 -25.54
C LEU A 145 7.38 20.93 -25.50
N LYS A 146 7.62 21.83 -24.55
CA LYS A 146 8.94 22.44 -24.34
C LYS A 146 9.98 21.42 -23.87
N ALA A 147 9.62 20.54 -22.94
CA ALA A 147 10.50 19.49 -22.43
C ALA A 147 10.89 18.50 -23.53
N GLU A 148 9.93 18.10 -24.36
CA GLU A 148 10.18 17.26 -25.53
C GLU A 148 11.12 17.96 -26.53
N ALA A 149 10.88 19.23 -26.84
CA ALA A 149 11.73 19.98 -27.75
C ALA A 149 13.18 20.09 -27.25
N ALA A 150 13.37 20.28 -25.95
CA ALA A 150 14.69 20.34 -25.32
C ALA A 150 15.40 18.97 -25.29
N GLN A 151 14.65 17.86 -25.28
CA GLN A 151 15.17 16.49 -25.22
C GLN A 151 15.04 15.74 -26.55
N LYS A 152 14.84 16.46 -27.66
CA LYS A 152 14.58 15.87 -28.97
C LYS A 152 15.69 14.89 -29.39
N ASP A 153 16.94 15.26 -29.17
CA ASP A 153 18.14 14.53 -29.60
C ASP A 153 18.57 13.40 -28.63
N SER A 154 17.89 13.26 -27.48
CA SER A 154 18.24 12.22 -26.49
C SER A 154 17.98 10.79 -26.98
N GLY A 155 17.16 10.61 -28.03
CA GLY A 155 16.70 9.30 -28.48
C GLY A 155 15.85 8.53 -27.47
N SER A 156 15.60 9.09 -26.28
CA SER A 156 14.84 8.46 -25.21
C SER A 156 13.35 8.38 -25.55
N PRO A 157 12.69 7.22 -25.36
CA PRO A 157 11.24 7.12 -25.49
C PRO A 157 10.51 7.94 -24.41
N ASP A 158 11.19 8.25 -23.31
CA ASP A 158 10.65 8.98 -22.17
C ASP A 158 11.17 10.41 -22.14
N ILE A 159 10.32 11.34 -21.74
CA ILE A 159 10.64 12.75 -21.47
C ILE A 159 10.58 12.97 -19.97
N VAL A 160 11.64 13.56 -19.43
CA VAL A 160 11.76 13.88 -17.99
C VAL A 160 11.62 15.38 -17.80
N LEU A 161 10.77 15.82 -16.88
CA LEU A 161 10.58 17.23 -16.55
C LEU A 161 10.82 17.44 -15.06
N SER A 162 11.66 18.40 -14.71
CA SER A 162 11.79 18.85 -13.31
C SER A 162 10.58 19.71 -12.94
N VAL A 163 9.96 19.40 -11.81
CA VAL A 163 8.76 20.08 -11.32
C VAL A 163 9.01 20.54 -9.90
N GLN A 164 8.77 21.83 -9.64
CA GLN A 164 8.81 22.38 -8.30
C GLN A 164 7.46 22.14 -7.61
N PRO A 165 7.41 21.34 -6.54
CA PRO A 165 6.16 21.06 -5.84
C PRO A 165 5.72 22.27 -5.02
N ASP A 166 4.41 22.52 -5.01
CA ASP A 166 3.73 23.52 -4.20
C ASP A 166 2.96 22.82 -3.06
N GLU A 167 3.37 23.08 -1.81
CA GLU A 167 2.74 22.49 -0.62
C GLU A 167 1.34 23.04 -0.34
N ASN A 168 1.00 24.17 -0.96
CA ASN A 168 -0.30 24.85 -0.87
C ASN A 168 -1.09 24.74 -2.19
N PHE A 169 -0.77 23.75 -3.02
CA PHE A 169 -1.46 23.54 -4.29
C PHE A 169 -2.98 23.42 -4.09
N ALA A 170 -3.75 24.32 -4.69
CA ALA A 170 -5.21 24.34 -4.59
C ALA A 170 -5.86 23.47 -5.69
N LEU A 171 -6.10 22.19 -5.38
CA LEU A 171 -6.66 21.22 -6.33
C LEU A 171 -8.02 21.66 -6.89
N ALA A 172 -8.94 22.09 -6.02
CA ALA A 172 -10.29 22.50 -6.40
C ALA A 172 -10.27 23.64 -7.44
N GLU A 173 -9.52 24.70 -7.16
CA GLU A 173 -9.39 25.85 -8.06
C GLU A 173 -8.80 25.42 -9.41
N ARG A 174 -7.78 24.55 -9.40
CA ARG A 174 -7.17 24.05 -10.62
C ARG A 174 -8.15 23.23 -11.46
N LEU A 175 -8.97 22.38 -10.84
CA LEU A 175 -9.96 21.58 -11.57
C LEU A 175 -11.04 22.46 -12.18
N VAL A 176 -11.52 23.49 -11.47
CA VAL A 176 -12.44 24.49 -12.02
C VAL A 176 -11.83 25.19 -13.25
N GLU A 177 -10.56 25.59 -13.18
CA GLU A 177 -9.86 26.19 -14.31
C GLU A 177 -9.74 25.22 -15.50
N ILE A 178 -9.42 23.95 -15.27
CA ILE A 178 -9.32 22.94 -16.32
C ILE A 178 -10.68 22.70 -16.98
N SER A 179 -11.75 22.57 -16.19
CA SER A 179 -13.11 22.35 -16.66
C SER A 179 -13.64 23.52 -17.50
N ALA A 180 -13.37 24.75 -17.07
CA ALA A 180 -13.73 25.98 -17.78
C ALA A 180 -12.81 26.28 -18.98
N GLY A 181 -11.63 25.67 -19.05
CA GLY A 181 -10.64 25.90 -20.09
C GLY A 181 -11.12 25.53 -21.50
N PRO A 182 -10.57 26.17 -22.55
CA PRO A 182 -10.95 25.85 -23.92
C PRO A 182 -10.61 24.39 -24.26
N SER A 183 -11.54 23.67 -24.88
CA SER A 183 -11.24 22.38 -25.50
C SER A 183 -10.27 22.62 -26.67
N PHE A 184 -9.04 22.13 -26.57
CA PHE A 184 -8.09 22.19 -27.69
C PHE A 184 -8.63 21.37 -28.86
N LYS A 185 -9.00 22.03 -29.97
CA LYS A 185 -9.34 21.36 -31.22
C LYS A 185 -8.05 20.91 -31.89
N LEU A 186 -7.82 19.60 -31.91
CA LEU A 186 -6.63 19.03 -32.54
C LEU A 186 -6.83 18.91 -34.06
N PRO A 187 -5.72 18.89 -34.83
CA PRO A 187 -5.77 18.69 -36.27
C PRO A 187 -6.50 17.39 -36.63
N SER A 188 -7.22 17.39 -37.75
CA SER A 188 -7.80 16.18 -38.34
C SER A 188 -6.72 15.12 -38.51
N ILE A 189 -6.82 14.03 -37.76
CA ILE A 189 -5.89 12.89 -37.89
C ILE A 189 -6.36 12.03 -39.05
N SER A 190 -5.46 11.71 -39.96
CA SER A 190 -5.74 10.80 -41.07
C SER A 190 -6.19 9.44 -40.57
N GLN A 191 -7.21 8.88 -41.21
CA GLN A 191 -7.73 7.55 -40.86
C GLN A 191 -6.63 6.49 -40.96
N LEU A 192 -6.61 5.58 -39.97
CA LEU A 192 -5.79 4.38 -40.00
C LEU A 192 -6.61 3.25 -40.62
N SER A 193 -6.14 2.72 -41.75
CA SER A 193 -6.81 1.63 -42.48
C SER A 193 -6.77 0.29 -41.73
N ASP A 194 -5.72 0.03 -40.96
CA ASP A 194 -5.60 -1.14 -40.09
C ASP A 194 -5.09 -0.71 -38.71
N LEU A 195 -6.04 -0.34 -37.85
CA LEU A 195 -5.75 0.08 -36.48
C LEU A 195 -5.13 -1.06 -35.67
N LYS A 196 -5.60 -2.30 -35.80
CA LYS A 196 -5.13 -3.42 -34.97
C LYS A 196 -3.66 -3.72 -35.22
N SER A 197 -3.26 -3.78 -36.50
CA SER A 197 -1.85 -3.98 -36.86
C SER A 197 -0.98 -2.82 -36.37
N ALA A 198 -1.42 -1.58 -36.59
CA ALA A 198 -0.69 -0.40 -36.13
C ALA A 198 -0.52 -0.36 -34.60
N LEU A 199 -1.54 -0.80 -33.83
CA LEU A 199 -1.43 -0.95 -32.38
C LEU A 199 -0.47 -2.05 -31.97
N GLY A 200 -0.50 -3.19 -32.67
CA GLY A 200 0.46 -4.27 -32.47
C GLY A 200 1.90 -3.80 -32.65
N GLU A 201 2.18 -3.01 -33.68
CA GLU A 201 3.49 -2.38 -33.90
C GLU A 201 3.84 -1.37 -32.81
N LEU A 202 2.90 -0.50 -32.41
CA LEU A 202 3.12 0.51 -31.38
C LEU A 202 3.43 -0.11 -30.01
N VAL A 203 2.74 -1.19 -29.65
CA VAL A 203 2.87 -1.87 -28.36
C VAL A 203 4.10 -2.79 -28.31
N ASN A 204 4.38 -3.52 -29.39
CA ASN A 204 5.37 -4.59 -29.36
C ASN A 204 6.68 -4.30 -30.11
N ASN A 205 6.64 -3.46 -31.14
CA ASN A 205 7.76 -3.22 -32.05
C ASN A 205 8.01 -1.71 -32.24
N ARG A 206 7.87 -0.94 -31.16
CA ARG A 206 7.83 0.53 -31.21
C ARG A 206 9.07 1.15 -31.85
N GLU A 207 10.23 0.55 -31.65
CA GLU A 207 11.51 0.97 -32.23
C GLU A 207 11.54 0.95 -33.76
N THR A 208 10.65 0.17 -34.39
CA THR A 208 10.52 0.14 -35.85
C THR A 208 9.74 1.34 -36.40
N LEU A 209 9.00 2.03 -35.52
CA LEU A 209 8.16 3.17 -35.88
C LEU A 209 8.89 4.48 -35.62
N THR A 210 8.72 5.45 -36.53
CA THR A 210 9.15 6.83 -36.27
C THR A 210 8.30 7.44 -35.14
N SER A 211 8.89 8.36 -34.35
CA SER A 211 8.15 9.06 -33.30
C SER A 211 6.86 9.74 -33.82
N ALA A 212 6.91 10.31 -35.03
CA ALA A 212 5.74 10.89 -35.69
C ALA A 212 4.63 9.86 -35.95
N ARG A 213 4.99 8.65 -36.41
CA ARG A 213 4.02 7.56 -36.64
C ARG A 213 3.44 7.04 -35.33
N GLN A 214 4.26 6.86 -34.30
CA GLN A 214 3.79 6.45 -32.98
C GLN A 214 2.75 7.44 -32.42
N LYS A 215 3.06 8.74 -32.49
CA LYS A 215 2.14 9.82 -32.10
C LYS A 215 0.87 9.84 -32.93
N GLN A 216 0.95 9.62 -34.24
CA GLN A 216 -0.23 9.55 -35.11
C GLN A 216 -1.18 8.43 -34.67
N ILE A 217 -0.64 7.23 -34.36
CA ILE A 217 -1.43 6.08 -33.93
C ILE A 217 -2.14 6.39 -32.61
N PHE A 218 -1.39 6.88 -31.62
CA PHE A 218 -1.95 7.18 -30.30
C PHE A 218 -2.93 8.37 -30.34
N ALA A 219 -2.64 9.40 -31.12
CA ALA A 219 -3.53 10.53 -31.29
C ALA A 219 -4.85 10.12 -31.98
N TYR A 220 -4.80 9.19 -32.94
CA TYR A 220 -5.99 8.64 -33.60
C TYR A 220 -6.89 7.90 -32.58
N LEU A 221 -6.29 7.09 -31.71
CA LEU A 221 -7.01 6.41 -30.63
C LEU A 221 -7.68 7.43 -29.68
N SER A 222 -6.89 8.34 -29.12
CA SER A 222 -7.37 9.28 -28.10
C SER A 222 -8.47 10.20 -28.61
N THR A 223 -8.43 10.60 -29.88
CA THR A 223 -9.49 11.46 -30.47
C THR A 223 -10.83 10.72 -30.60
N ARG A 224 -10.81 9.40 -30.74
CA ARG A 224 -12.00 8.56 -30.92
C ARG A 224 -12.43 7.86 -29.65
N TRP A 225 -11.59 7.88 -28.61
CA TRP A 225 -11.76 7.07 -27.41
C TRP A 225 -13.14 7.24 -26.78
N GLU A 226 -13.51 8.46 -26.42
CA GLU A 226 -14.80 8.77 -25.80
C GLU A 226 -16.00 8.34 -26.66
N LYS A 227 -15.92 8.50 -27.99
CA LYS A 227 -17.03 8.24 -28.91
C LYS A 227 -17.20 6.76 -29.25
N ASP A 228 -16.10 6.03 -29.32
CA ASP A 228 -16.05 4.67 -29.87
C ASP A 228 -15.53 3.66 -28.83
N ILE A 229 -15.55 3.98 -27.53
CA ILE A 229 -14.92 3.18 -26.46
C ILE A 229 -15.36 1.72 -26.47
N GLU A 230 -16.64 1.44 -26.68
CA GLU A 230 -17.21 0.10 -26.72
C GLU A 230 -16.60 -0.78 -27.82
N THR A 231 -16.07 -0.16 -28.87
CA THR A 231 -15.40 -0.86 -29.99
C THR A 231 -13.88 -0.81 -29.85
N LEU A 232 -13.33 0.31 -29.38
CA LEU A 232 -11.89 0.52 -29.30
C LEU A 232 -11.24 -0.22 -28.14
N LEU A 233 -11.87 -0.22 -26.96
CA LEU A 233 -11.31 -0.87 -25.78
C LEU A 233 -11.13 -2.38 -26.02
N PRO A 234 -12.13 -3.16 -26.48
CA PRO A 234 -11.92 -4.58 -26.78
C PRO A 234 -10.89 -4.83 -27.90
N LEU A 235 -10.82 -3.93 -28.90
CA LEU A 235 -9.84 -4.03 -29.97
C LEU A 235 -8.41 -3.89 -29.43
N VAL A 236 -8.18 -2.88 -28.60
CA VAL A 236 -6.88 -2.62 -27.96
C VAL A 236 -6.50 -3.76 -27.03
N GLU A 237 -7.43 -4.23 -26.19
CA GLU A 237 -7.20 -5.37 -25.29
C GLU A 237 -6.95 -6.69 -26.04
N SER A 238 -7.41 -6.81 -27.30
CA SER A 238 -7.11 -7.97 -28.15
C SER A 238 -5.68 -8.01 -28.70
N VAL A 239 -4.88 -6.97 -28.47
CA VAL A 239 -3.48 -6.90 -28.91
C VAL A 239 -2.61 -7.66 -27.91
N PRO A 240 -1.95 -8.77 -28.30
CA PRO A 240 -1.08 -9.51 -27.39
C PRO A 240 0.15 -8.66 -27.05
N VAL A 241 0.38 -8.43 -25.76
CA VAL A 241 1.59 -7.75 -25.27
C VAL A 241 2.73 -8.77 -25.19
N SER A 242 3.69 -8.63 -26.09
CA SER A 242 4.93 -9.40 -26.10
C SER A 242 5.81 -8.89 -24.97
N LEU A 243 6.05 -9.72 -23.95
CA LEU A 243 7.06 -9.41 -22.95
C LEU A 243 8.43 -9.37 -23.64
N SER A 244 9.00 -8.17 -23.79
CA SER A 244 10.34 -8.03 -24.37
C SER A 244 11.34 -8.84 -23.53
N SER A 245 12.33 -9.46 -24.17
CA SER A 245 13.35 -10.25 -23.47
C SER A 245 14.05 -9.43 -22.36
N ALA A 246 14.20 -8.12 -22.56
CA ALA A 246 14.73 -7.21 -21.54
C ALA A 246 13.78 -7.03 -20.34
N LYS A 247 12.46 -6.90 -20.57
CA LYS A 247 11.44 -6.83 -19.50
C LYS A 247 11.38 -8.16 -18.74
N VAL A 248 11.45 -9.29 -19.43
CA VAL A 248 11.55 -10.62 -18.79
C VAL A 248 12.83 -10.72 -17.94
N LYS A 249 14.00 -10.33 -18.47
CA LYS A 249 15.25 -10.34 -17.72
C LYS A 249 15.19 -9.46 -16.47
N ARG A 250 14.57 -8.27 -16.57
CA ARG A 250 14.38 -7.37 -15.42
C ARG A 250 13.46 -8.00 -14.38
N VAL A 251 12.31 -8.52 -14.78
CA VAL A 251 11.37 -9.21 -13.87
C VAL A 251 12.04 -10.41 -13.20
N VAL A 252 12.79 -11.21 -13.96
CA VAL A 252 13.53 -12.36 -13.43
C VAL A 252 14.64 -11.92 -12.49
N SER A 253 15.36 -10.83 -12.81
CA SER A 253 16.40 -10.26 -11.96
C SER A 253 15.82 -9.71 -10.65
N ASP A 254 14.71 -8.97 -10.72
CA ASP A 254 14.04 -8.42 -9.54
C ASP A 254 13.46 -9.53 -8.66
N ALA A 255 12.89 -10.57 -9.27
CA ALA A 255 12.45 -11.77 -8.56
C ALA A 255 13.63 -12.53 -7.93
N ALA A 256 14.78 -12.63 -8.62
CA ALA A 256 15.98 -13.25 -8.07
C ALA A 256 16.56 -12.44 -6.89
N LEU A 257 16.55 -11.11 -6.97
CA LEU A 257 16.95 -10.23 -5.88
C LEU A 257 16.02 -10.34 -4.67
N TRP A 258 14.71 -10.43 -4.90
CA TRP A 258 13.74 -10.67 -3.84
C TRP A 258 13.94 -12.04 -3.19
N ASN A 259 14.04 -13.11 -3.99
CA ASN A 259 14.33 -14.45 -3.46
C ASN A 259 15.64 -14.47 -2.65
N GLY A 260 16.70 -13.79 -3.12
CA GLY A 260 17.95 -13.66 -2.37
C GLY A 260 17.81 -12.89 -1.05
N LYS A 261 16.85 -11.95 -0.95
CA LYS A 261 16.50 -11.29 0.32
C LYS A 261 15.69 -12.21 1.23
N VAL A 262 14.72 -12.94 0.68
CA VAL A 262 13.89 -13.90 1.42
C VAL A 262 14.74 -15.00 2.04
N GLU A 263 15.67 -15.58 1.27
CA GLU A 263 16.61 -16.61 1.76
C GLU A 263 17.46 -16.08 2.93
N ARG A 264 18.06 -14.90 2.79
CA ARG A 264 18.87 -14.28 3.86
C ARG A 264 18.05 -13.96 5.10
N LEU A 265 16.83 -13.48 4.91
CA LEU A 265 15.92 -13.15 5.99
C LEU A 265 15.40 -14.41 6.70
N ALA A 266 15.06 -15.47 5.95
CA ALA A 266 14.65 -16.75 6.50
C ALA A 266 15.77 -17.43 7.29
N ALA A 267 17.01 -17.40 6.78
CA ALA A 267 18.17 -17.91 7.49
C ALA A 267 18.41 -17.18 8.82
N LYS A 268 18.22 -15.86 8.84
CA LYS A 268 18.38 -15.08 10.08
C LYS A 268 17.25 -15.32 11.07
N LEU A 269 16.01 -15.42 10.57
CA LEU A 269 14.84 -15.66 11.41
C LEU A 269 14.77 -17.09 11.92
N SER A 270 15.39 -18.07 11.25
CA SER A 270 15.39 -19.47 11.69
C SER A 270 16.15 -19.67 13.01
N GLU A 271 17.18 -18.86 13.29
CA GLU A 271 17.90 -18.85 14.56
C GLU A 271 17.00 -18.39 15.72
N CYS A 272 16.11 -17.43 15.47
CA CYS A 272 15.22 -16.84 16.47
C CYS A 272 13.88 -17.59 16.59
N PHE A 273 13.42 -18.23 15.51
CA PHE A 273 12.14 -18.93 15.41
C PHE A 273 12.32 -20.40 15.00
N PRO A 274 13.00 -21.23 15.81
CA PRO A 274 13.37 -22.60 15.44
C PRO A 274 12.19 -23.55 15.29
N ALA A 275 10.98 -23.21 15.75
CA ALA A 275 9.83 -24.11 15.71
C ALA A 275 9.01 -24.00 14.42
N ILE A 276 9.21 -22.95 13.60
CA ILE A 276 8.43 -22.68 12.39
C ILE A 276 8.98 -23.45 11.18
N GLY A 277 10.27 -23.78 11.16
CA GLY A 277 10.91 -24.43 10.03
C GLY A 277 11.16 -23.47 8.86
N GLU A 278 12.23 -23.72 8.10
CA GLU A 278 12.74 -22.77 7.11
C GLU A 278 11.79 -22.54 5.92
N VAL A 279 11.09 -23.59 5.47
CA VAL A 279 10.14 -23.51 4.35
C VAL A 279 8.93 -22.63 4.70
N GLU A 280 8.38 -22.80 5.90
CA GLU A 280 7.24 -21.99 6.37
C GLU A 280 7.68 -20.55 6.64
N LEU A 281 8.90 -20.32 7.15
CA LEU A 281 9.47 -18.98 7.30
C LEU A 281 9.53 -18.23 5.96
N ARG A 282 10.04 -18.87 4.91
CA ARG A 282 10.07 -18.27 3.56
C ARG A 282 8.66 -17.94 3.06
N HIS A 283 7.73 -18.88 3.21
CA HIS A 283 6.34 -18.67 2.82
C HIS A 283 5.72 -17.44 3.52
N ARG A 284 5.95 -17.27 4.83
CA ARG A 284 5.44 -16.12 5.60
C ARG A 284 6.09 -14.79 5.21
N ILE A 285 7.39 -14.80 4.91
CA ILE A 285 8.12 -13.63 4.43
C ILE A 285 7.57 -13.17 3.07
N ASP A 286 7.32 -14.11 2.16
CA ASP A 286 6.73 -13.82 0.85
C ASP A 286 5.32 -13.26 0.98
N LEU A 287 4.49 -13.88 1.83
CA LEU A 287 3.11 -13.47 2.05
C LEU A 287 3.01 -12.09 2.73
N ALA A 288 3.94 -11.76 3.63
CA ALA A 288 4.11 -10.41 4.15
C ALA A 288 4.62 -9.43 3.09
N GLY A 289 5.48 -9.89 2.18
CA GLY A 289 6.04 -9.12 1.06
C GLY A 289 4.95 -8.70 0.09
N GLU A 290 4.03 -9.61 -0.23
CA GLU A 290 2.84 -9.33 -1.04
C GLU A 290 1.91 -8.32 -0.36
N ARG A 291 1.68 -8.47 0.96
CA ARG A 291 0.75 -7.61 1.71
C ARG A 291 1.26 -6.19 1.94
N TYR A 292 2.56 -6.01 2.21
CA TYR A 292 3.11 -4.72 2.62
C TYR A 292 4.20 -4.19 1.66
N GLY A 293 4.43 -4.87 0.55
CA GLY A 293 5.20 -4.35 -0.58
C GLY A 293 6.72 -4.51 -0.46
N SER A 294 7.22 -5.71 -0.13
CA SER A 294 8.63 -6.17 -0.23
C SER A 294 9.74 -5.20 0.24
N GLN A 295 9.40 -4.20 1.05
CA GLN A 295 10.33 -3.20 1.57
C GLN A 295 10.73 -3.56 3.00
N LEU A 296 11.87 -4.23 3.16
CA LEU A 296 12.43 -4.62 4.47
C LEU A 296 12.73 -3.42 5.38
N THR A 297 12.91 -2.23 4.79
CA THR A 297 13.15 -0.97 5.50
C THR A 297 11.88 -0.37 6.11
N ALA A 298 10.69 -0.81 5.69
CA ALA A 298 9.43 -0.29 6.21
C ALA A 298 9.12 -0.86 7.61
N PRO A 299 8.95 -0.02 8.65
CA PRO A 299 8.64 -0.49 10.01
C PRO A 299 7.36 -1.33 10.06
N ARG A 300 6.34 -0.97 9.26
CA ARG A 300 5.07 -1.69 9.19
C ARG A 300 5.23 -3.13 8.70
N TYR A 301 6.04 -3.35 7.67
CA TYR A 301 6.37 -4.70 7.18
C TYR A 301 7.04 -5.53 8.29
N ARG A 302 8.07 -4.96 8.93
CA ARG A 302 8.85 -5.68 9.95
C ARG A 302 8.01 -6.06 11.17
N ARG A 303 7.20 -5.13 11.68
CA ARG A 303 6.33 -5.38 12.83
C ARG A 303 5.27 -6.42 12.55
N ALA A 304 4.61 -6.33 11.38
CA ALA A 304 3.60 -7.30 10.98
C ALA A 304 4.20 -8.71 10.80
N LEU A 305 5.37 -8.80 10.15
CA LEU A 305 6.08 -10.07 9.99
C LEU A 305 6.48 -10.67 11.34
N LEU A 306 7.12 -9.90 12.22
CA LEU A 306 7.53 -10.38 13.55
C LEU A 306 6.33 -10.80 14.40
N ALA A 307 5.23 -10.04 14.37
CA ALA A 307 4.00 -10.40 15.09
C ALA A 307 3.42 -11.74 14.61
N GLU A 308 3.40 -11.98 13.30
CA GLU A 308 2.94 -13.25 12.72
C GLU A 308 3.86 -14.42 13.10
N LEU A 309 5.18 -14.22 13.03
CA LEU A 309 6.16 -15.25 13.39
C LEU A 309 6.15 -15.58 14.89
N ILE A 310 6.05 -14.59 15.77
CA ILE A 310 5.93 -14.83 17.21
C ILE A 310 4.67 -15.64 17.51
N ALA A 311 3.55 -15.31 16.87
CA ALA A 311 2.30 -16.02 17.05
C ALA A 311 2.38 -17.49 16.57
N LEU A 312 3.05 -17.74 15.44
CA LEU A 312 3.29 -19.09 14.91
C LEU A 312 4.26 -19.91 15.77
N GLN A 313 5.34 -19.29 16.26
CA GLN A 313 6.30 -19.93 17.17
C GLN A 313 5.63 -20.37 18.48
N MET A 314 4.70 -19.56 19.00
CA MET A 314 3.92 -19.89 20.19
C MET A 314 2.92 -21.01 19.93
N ALA A 315 2.22 -20.99 18.79
CA ALA A 315 1.34 -22.07 18.38
C ALA A 315 2.09 -23.40 18.20
N ALA A 316 3.29 -23.38 17.61
CA ALA A 316 4.12 -24.57 17.42
C ALA A 316 4.72 -25.12 18.74
N LYS A 317 4.95 -24.27 19.75
CA LYS A 317 5.35 -24.73 21.09
C LYS A 317 4.21 -25.39 21.87
N ASN A 318 2.96 -25.09 21.53
CA ASN A 318 1.77 -25.63 22.20
C ASN A 318 1.36 -27.04 21.73
N THR A 319 2.00 -27.60 20.69
CA THR A 319 1.66 -28.94 20.15
C THR A 319 2.40 -30.11 20.81
N VAL A 320 3.27 -29.86 21.80
CA VAL A 320 4.05 -30.92 22.48
C VAL A 320 3.44 -31.30 23.83
N ALA A 321 2.37 -32.09 23.83
CA ALA A 321 2.06 -33.11 24.84
C ALA A 321 0.81 -33.95 24.44
N PRO A 322 0.94 -35.23 24.03
CA PRO A 322 -0.20 -36.07 23.65
C PRO A 322 -1.04 -36.61 24.83
N ALA A 323 -0.89 -36.08 26.05
CA ALA A 323 -1.51 -36.66 27.25
C ALA A 323 -2.68 -35.85 27.86
N GLN A 324 -2.90 -34.60 27.47
CA GLN A 324 -4.05 -33.82 27.95
C GLN A 324 -4.69 -33.06 26.80
N LYS A 325 -5.85 -33.56 26.38
CA LYS A 325 -6.71 -33.01 25.33
C LYS A 325 -7.45 -31.77 25.85
N THR A 326 -6.72 -30.77 26.32
CA THR A 326 -7.24 -29.41 26.54
C THR A 326 -6.66 -28.55 25.44
N THR A 327 -7.44 -28.43 24.37
CA THR A 327 -7.17 -27.56 23.23
C THR A 327 -7.21 -26.10 23.71
N LEU A 328 -6.12 -25.61 24.32
CA LEU A 328 -5.96 -24.17 24.54
C LEU A 328 -5.77 -23.55 23.17
N SER A 329 -6.86 -23.03 22.62
CA SER A 329 -6.85 -22.14 21.48
C SER A 329 -5.95 -20.96 21.83
N PHE A 330 -4.75 -20.90 21.24
CA PHE A 330 -3.95 -19.68 21.32
C PHE A 330 -4.68 -18.62 20.48
N PRO A 331 -5.20 -17.54 21.11
CA PRO A 331 -5.94 -16.53 20.37
C PRO A 331 -4.95 -15.69 19.56
N LEU A 332 -4.63 -16.17 18.36
CA LEU A 332 -3.62 -15.62 17.44
C LEU A 332 -3.80 -14.09 17.26
N ALA A 333 -5.05 -13.63 17.16
CA ALA A 333 -5.39 -12.22 17.01
C ALA A 333 -5.05 -11.37 18.26
N LYS A 334 -5.29 -11.89 19.47
CA LYS A 334 -4.95 -11.20 20.73
C LYS A 334 -3.44 -11.13 20.93
N ALA A 335 -2.73 -12.20 20.58
CA ALA A 335 -1.27 -12.24 20.63
C ALA A 335 -0.64 -11.28 19.62
N GLN A 336 -1.15 -11.22 18.39
CA GLN A 336 -0.69 -10.25 17.38
C GLN A 336 -0.90 -8.80 17.85
N ALA A 337 -2.08 -8.47 18.35
CA ALA A 337 -2.37 -7.12 18.87
C ALA A 337 -1.49 -6.74 20.08
N LEU A 338 -1.15 -7.71 20.93
CA LEU A 338 -0.24 -7.51 22.06
C LEU A 338 1.20 -7.30 21.60
N VAL A 339 1.69 -8.12 20.67
CA VAL A 339 3.04 -8.02 20.13
C VAL A 339 3.25 -6.70 19.40
N GLU A 340 2.25 -6.23 18.65
CA GLU A 340 2.30 -4.90 18.00
C GLU A 340 2.44 -3.77 19.03
N LYS A 341 1.70 -3.81 20.15
CA LYS A 341 1.81 -2.82 21.24
C LYS A 341 3.18 -2.83 21.92
N VAL A 342 3.72 -4.02 22.17
CA VAL A 342 5.06 -4.18 22.77
C VAL A 342 6.15 -3.69 21.82
N LEU A 343 6.06 -4.01 20.52
CA LEU A 343 6.99 -3.51 19.50
C LEU A 343 6.86 -1.98 19.30
N ALA A 344 5.66 -1.42 19.49
CA ALA A 344 5.43 0.02 19.51
C ALA A 344 6.01 0.73 20.76
N GLY A 345 6.43 -0.03 21.78
CA GLY A 345 7.12 0.47 22.96
C GLY A 345 6.29 0.51 24.25
N GLU A 346 5.09 -0.06 24.26
CA GLU A 346 4.30 -0.25 25.48
C GLU A 346 4.96 -1.28 26.40
N ALA A 347 4.85 -1.09 27.72
CA ALA A 347 5.40 -2.04 28.68
C ALA A 347 4.62 -3.37 28.60
N ALA A 348 5.34 -4.49 28.53
CA ALA A 348 4.77 -5.83 28.36
C ALA A 348 3.65 -6.16 29.37
N VAL A 349 3.81 -5.75 30.62
CA VAL A 349 2.83 -5.99 31.69
C VAL A 349 1.53 -5.21 31.45
N ASP A 350 1.63 -3.96 30.98
CA ASP A 350 0.47 -3.11 30.72
C ASP A 350 -0.28 -3.58 29.46
N ALA A 351 0.46 -4.03 28.44
CA ALA A 351 -0.10 -4.64 27.24
C ALA A 351 -0.89 -5.93 27.56
N VAL A 352 -0.37 -6.82 28.43
CA VAL A 352 -1.09 -8.04 28.85
C VAL A 352 -2.33 -7.71 29.68
N LYS A 353 -2.25 -6.73 30.60
CA LYS A 353 -3.40 -6.26 31.39
C LYS A 353 -4.54 -5.74 30.51
N ASN A 354 -4.18 -4.98 29.46
CA ASN A 354 -5.13 -4.43 28.51
C ASN A 354 -5.84 -5.48 27.65
N VAL A 355 -5.28 -6.69 27.49
CA VAL A 355 -5.82 -7.73 26.60
C VAL A 355 -6.70 -8.76 27.32
N ILE A 356 -6.41 -9.09 28.58
CA ILE A 356 -7.10 -10.16 29.33
C ILE A 356 -8.30 -9.63 30.14
N GLY A 357 -8.30 -8.35 30.53
CA GLY A 357 -9.38 -7.74 31.31
C GLY A 357 -9.50 -8.22 32.77
N ASN A 358 -9.03 -9.43 33.10
CA ASN A 358 -8.98 -9.98 34.46
C ASN A 358 -7.62 -9.70 35.14
N GLN A 359 -7.55 -8.62 35.91
CA GLN A 359 -6.31 -8.18 36.58
C GLN A 359 -5.73 -9.20 37.57
N ILE A 360 -6.59 -9.93 38.29
CA ILE A 360 -6.17 -10.92 39.28
C ILE A 360 -5.44 -12.09 38.60
N ALA A 361 -5.93 -12.53 37.44
CA ALA A 361 -5.29 -13.58 36.65
C ALA A 361 -3.91 -13.14 36.12
N VAL A 362 -3.78 -11.87 35.69
CA VAL A 362 -2.50 -11.32 35.23
C VAL A 362 -1.48 -11.23 36.37
N ASP A 363 -1.89 -10.77 37.55
CA ASP A 363 -1.00 -10.64 38.70
C ASP A 363 -0.54 -12.02 39.24
N LEU A 364 -1.42 -13.02 39.23
CA LEU A 364 -1.09 -14.43 39.52
C LEU A 364 -0.09 -15.00 38.50
N ALA A 365 -0.32 -14.79 37.20
CA ALA A 365 0.57 -15.24 36.15
C ALA A 365 1.97 -14.59 36.25
N LEU A 366 2.03 -13.30 36.60
CA LEU A 366 3.28 -12.58 36.80
C LEU A 366 4.05 -13.08 38.03
N ALA A 367 3.36 -13.45 39.11
CA ALA A 367 3.98 -14.08 40.28
C ALA A 367 4.60 -15.45 39.92
N ILE A 368 3.86 -16.28 39.18
CA ILE A 368 4.34 -17.58 38.68
C ILE A 368 5.55 -17.40 37.75
N GLN A 369 5.52 -16.42 36.85
CA GLN A 369 6.63 -16.13 35.94
C GLN A 369 7.89 -15.69 36.70
N LYS A 370 7.75 -14.82 37.72
CA LYS A 370 8.87 -14.43 38.59
C LYS A 370 9.46 -15.62 39.35
N GLN A 371 8.61 -16.50 39.87
CA GLN A 371 9.04 -17.72 40.55
C GLN A 371 9.82 -18.65 39.61
N ARG A 372 9.35 -18.84 38.37
CA ARG A 372 10.03 -19.65 37.35
C ARG A 372 11.40 -19.09 36.96
N ARG A 373 11.51 -17.76 36.83
CA ARG A 373 12.78 -17.06 36.58
C ARG A 373 13.77 -17.23 37.74
N ASN A 374 13.30 -17.11 38.98
CA ASN A 374 14.16 -17.27 40.18
C ASN A 374 14.67 -18.71 40.36
N LEU A 375 13.96 -19.71 39.83
CA LEU A 375 14.32 -21.12 39.95
C LEU A 375 15.16 -21.66 38.77
N ASN A 376 15.56 -20.80 37.81
CA ASN A 376 16.21 -21.20 36.56
C ASN A 376 15.49 -22.34 35.81
N LYS A 377 14.17 -22.51 36.03
CA LYS A 377 13.32 -23.45 35.29
C LYS A 377 12.91 -22.80 33.97
N LEU A 378 13.89 -22.55 33.11
CA LEU A 378 13.69 -22.09 31.72
C LEU A 378 13.31 -23.30 30.86
N GLY A 379 12.09 -23.80 31.05
CA GLY A 379 11.58 -24.95 30.32
C GLY A 379 10.07 -24.89 30.14
N ALA A 380 9.65 -24.42 28.96
CA ALA A 380 8.50 -24.86 28.16
C ALA A 380 7.10 -25.07 28.79
N LEU A 381 6.85 -24.75 30.05
CA LEU A 381 5.53 -24.94 30.66
C LEU A 381 4.67 -23.69 30.45
N MET A 382 3.84 -23.67 29.42
CA MET A 382 2.86 -22.59 29.21
C MET A 382 1.63 -22.70 30.12
N VAL A 383 1.52 -23.79 30.87
CA VAL A 383 0.45 -24.07 31.83
C VAL A 383 0.99 -23.99 33.25
N ALA A 384 0.25 -23.38 34.17
CA ALA A 384 0.59 -23.35 35.59
C ALA A 384 0.35 -24.72 36.24
N SER A 385 1.30 -25.21 37.03
CA SER A 385 1.07 -26.40 37.86
C SER A 385 0.18 -26.04 39.06
N ALA A 386 -0.48 -27.04 39.65
CA ALA A 386 -1.29 -26.84 40.85
C ALA A 386 -0.46 -26.29 42.04
N GLU A 387 0.82 -26.66 42.12
CA GLU A 387 1.76 -26.17 43.14
C GLU A 387 2.15 -24.70 42.90
N GLU A 388 2.36 -24.30 41.64
CA GLU A 388 2.67 -22.92 41.26
C GLU A 388 1.49 -21.99 41.50
N LEU A 389 0.27 -22.44 41.19
CA LEU A 389 -0.95 -21.70 41.51
C LEU A 389 -1.09 -21.54 43.02
N GLY A 390 -0.99 -22.63 43.79
CA GLY A 390 -1.11 -22.58 45.25
C GLY A 390 -0.10 -21.64 45.91
N PHE A 391 1.13 -21.62 45.42
CA PHE A 391 2.17 -20.70 45.90
C PHE A 391 1.86 -19.24 45.53
N ALA A 392 1.42 -18.97 44.30
CA ALA A 392 1.08 -17.62 43.83
C ALA A 392 -0.13 -17.03 44.58
N TYR A 393 -1.17 -17.85 44.83
CA TYR A 393 -2.30 -17.45 45.69
C TYR A 393 -1.85 -17.11 47.11
N GLY A 394 -0.93 -17.90 47.68
CA GLY A 394 -0.34 -17.65 48.99
C GLY A 394 0.51 -16.37 49.06
N GLN A 395 1.32 -16.09 48.03
CA GLN A 395 2.15 -14.89 47.96
C GLN A 395 1.33 -13.60 47.82
N LEU A 396 0.24 -13.65 47.07
CA LEU A 396 -0.64 -12.50 46.84
C LEU A 396 -1.72 -12.35 47.92
N ALA A 397 -1.72 -13.22 48.94
CA ALA A 397 -2.75 -13.28 49.99
C ALA A 397 -4.19 -13.36 49.45
N LEU A 398 -4.36 -14.05 48.31
CA LEU A 398 -5.66 -14.23 47.66
C LEU A 398 -6.33 -15.50 48.19
N GLN A 399 -7.63 -15.46 48.46
CA GLN A 399 -8.39 -16.68 48.77
C GLN A 399 -8.56 -17.50 47.48
N PRO A 400 -8.20 -18.80 47.47
CA PRO A 400 -8.43 -19.64 46.30
C PRO A 400 -9.94 -19.85 46.16
N ALA A 401 -10.53 -19.32 45.08
CA ALA A 401 -11.92 -19.56 44.73
C ALA A 401 -12.08 -21.00 44.21
N TYR A 402 -12.02 -21.99 45.09
CA TYR A 402 -12.43 -23.35 44.75
C TYR A 402 -13.95 -23.40 44.68
N ALA A 403 -14.46 -23.31 43.44
CA ALA A 403 -15.69 -23.90 42.93
C ALA A 403 -16.71 -24.36 44.00
N THR A 404 -17.37 -23.42 44.66
CA THR A 404 -18.66 -23.69 45.30
C THR A 404 -19.60 -22.53 44.96
N HIS A 405 -20.28 -22.70 43.83
CA HIS A 405 -21.46 -21.95 43.39
C HIS A 405 -21.26 -20.51 42.89
N SER A 406 -20.80 -20.35 41.65
CA SER A 406 -21.31 -19.30 40.75
C SER A 406 -20.99 -19.61 39.29
N GLN A 407 -21.96 -19.39 38.41
CA GLN A 407 -21.95 -19.65 36.98
C GLN A 407 -20.98 -18.73 36.20
N SER A 408 -19.69 -18.86 36.42
CA SER A 408 -18.67 -18.27 35.56
C SER A 408 -17.57 -19.29 35.30
N GLU A 409 -17.89 -20.27 34.45
CA GLU A 409 -17.02 -21.38 34.04
C GLU A 409 -15.78 -20.93 33.21
N GLU A 410 -15.45 -19.64 33.13
CA GLU A 410 -14.34 -19.10 32.32
C GLU A 410 -13.14 -18.49 33.07
N SER A 411 -13.19 -18.25 34.40
CA SER A 411 -12.47 -17.06 34.94
C SER A 411 -11.25 -17.25 35.86
N GLY A 412 -10.82 -18.46 36.21
CA GLY A 412 -9.73 -18.65 37.18
C GLY A 412 -8.41 -19.09 36.56
N VAL A 413 -8.28 -20.41 36.40
CA VAL A 413 -7.03 -21.06 35.96
C VAL A 413 -6.79 -20.87 34.46
N ASP A 414 -7.85 -20.86 33.65
CA ASP A 414 -7.73 -20.66 32.21
C ASP A 414 -7.29 -19.23 31.85
N SER A 415 -7.81 -18.22 32.54
CA SER A 415 -7.34 -16.83 32.38
C SER A 415 -5.88 -16.66 32.86
N VAL A 416 -5.44 -17.40 33.89
CA VAL A 416 -4.03 -17.41 34.33
C VAL A 416 -3.14 -18.08 33.28
N ASN A 417 -3.58 -19.19 32.70
CA ASN A 417 -2.85 -19.87 31.62
C ASN A 417 -2.80 -19.00 30.34
N GLU A 418 -3.90 -18.34 29.98
CA GLU A 418 -3.92 -17.35 28.88
C GLU A 418 -2.92 -16.21 29.15
N ALA A 419 -2.89 -15.66 30.37
CA ALA A 419 -1.91 -14.65 30.78
C ALA A 419 -0.46 -15.14 30.69
N LEU A 420 -0.18 -16.37 31.13
CA LEU A 420 1.15 -16.96 31.01
C LEU A 420 1.59 -17.12 29.55
N THR A 421 0.66 -17.49 28.65
CA THR A 421 0.96 -17.57 27.21
C THR A 421 1.22 -16.20 26.59
N LEU A 422 0.47 -15.16 26.97
CA LEU A 422 0.68 -13.80 26.48
C LEU A 422 1.97 -13.17 27.06
N PHE A 423 2.33 -13.47 28.30
CA PHE A 423 3.61 -13.05 28.87
C PHE A 423 4.80 -13.66 28.13
N ALA A 424 4.72 -14.95 27.78
CA ALA A 424 5.75 -15.60 26.97
C ALA A 424 5.85 -15.00 25.54
N ALA A 425 4.71 -14.62 24.94
CA ALA A 425 4.71 -13.89 23.67
C ALA A 425 5.31 -12.48 23.81
N SER A 426 5.07 -11.79 24.93
CA SER A 426 5.62 -10.46 25.23
C SER A 426 7.13 -10.46 25.45
N ASP A 427 7.65 -11.51 26.08
CA ASP A 427 9.09 -11.71 26.29
C ASP A 427 9.77 -11.91 24.92
N LEU A 428 9.22 -12.79 24.08
CA LEU A 428 9.70 -13.00 22.70
C LEU A 428 9.61 -11.74 21.84
N ALA A 429 8.56 -10.93 21.99
CA ALA A 429 8.43 -9.65 21.30
C ALA A 429 9.49 -8.63 21.74
N SER A 430 9.79 -8.60 23.04
CA SER A 430 10.82 -7.73 23.60
C SER A 430 12.22 -8.14 23.13
N GLU A 431 12.51 -9.44 23.09
CA GLU A 431 13.74 -10.01 22.52
C GLU A 431 13.85 -9.73 21.01
N SER A 432 12.72 -9.79 20.29
CA SER A 432 12.66 -9.54 18.85
C SER A 432 12.71 -8.06 18.46
N ARG A 433 12.69 -7.12 19.42
CA ARG A 433 12.80 -5.69 19.13
C ARG A 433 14.15 -5.31 18.54
N ALA A 434 15.22 -6.00 18.94
CA ALA A 434 16.54 -5.84 18.33
C ALA A 434 16.56 -6.32 16.87
N LEU A 435 15.84 -7.42 16.58
CA LEU A 435 15.70 -7.98 15.23
C LEU A 435 14.98 -7.00 14.27
N GLU A 436 14.05 -6.19 14.75
CA GLU A 436 13.38 -5.17 13.92
C GLU A 436 14.39 -4.20 13.27
N LEU A 437 15.41 -3.75 14.02
CA LEU A 437 16.44 -2.88 13.47
C LEU A 437 17.41 -3.61 12.54
N GLU A 438 17.66 -4.90 12.82
CA GLU A 438 18.57 -5.70 12.01
C GLU A 438 17.98 -6.15 10.68
N ILE A 439 16.67 -6.41 10.61
CA ILE A 439 15.95 -6.73 9.36
C ILE A 439 16.01 -5.56 8.39
N ALA A 440 16.09 -4.33 8.89
CA ALA A 440 16.22 -3.13 8.06
C ALA A 440 17.53 -3.08 7.24
N ASN A 441 18.56 -3.82 7.67
CA ASN A 441 19.92 -3.76 7.12
C ASN A 441 20.27 -4.95 6.20
N ILE A 442 19.29 -5.78 5.83
CA ILE A 442 19.43 -6.95 4.92
C ILE A 442 19.16 -6.55 3.46
#